data_AF-A0AAW1XN48-F1
#
_entry.id   AF-A0AAW1XN48-F1
#
_cell.length_a   1.000
_cell.length_b   1.000
_cell.length_c   1.000
_cell.angle_alpha   90.00
_cell.angle_beta   90.00
_cell.angle_gamma   90.00
#
_symmetry.space_group_name_H-M   'P 1'
#
loop_
_entity.id
_entity.type
_entity.pdbx_description
1 polymer ?
#
loop_
_entity_poly.entity_id
_entity_poly.type
_entity_poly.pdbx_seq_one_letter_code
_entity_poly.pdbx_strand_id
1 'polypeptide(L)'
;MVFLKYSIEIKYFFVALNVIQGTYVSMGVYSDGSYGIQQGLIYSFPVTCEKGEWKIVQGLNIDEFSRGKLDATAQELIEEKALAHSCLN
;
A
#
# COMPACT_ATOMS: atom_id res chain seq x y z
N MET A 1 -4.48 -13.40 13.17
CA MET A 1 -3.87 -12.30 12.38
C MET A 1 -2.39 -12.50 12.00
N VAL A 2 -1.78 -13.68 12.22
CA VAL A 2 -0.39 -13.97 11.77
C VAL A 2 -0.37 -14.51 10.32
N PHE A 3 -1.43 -15.21 9.91
CA PHE A 3 -1.52 -15.87 8.59
C PHE A 3 -1.64 -14.88 7.42
N LEU A 4 -2.36 -13.77 7.61
CA LEU A 4 -2.43 -12.69 6.61
C LEU A 4 -1.08 -12.00 6.43
N LYS A 5 -0.33 -11.79 7.52
CA LYS A 5 0.99 -11.14 7.49
C LYS A 5 2.01 -11.95 6.67
N TYR A 6 2.07 -13.27 6.88
CA TYR A 6 2.94 -14.17 6.11
C TYR A 6 2.51 -14.30 4.64
N SER A 7 1.21 -14.37 4.36
CA SER A 7 0.72 -14.50 2.97
C SER A 7 0.93 -13.20 2.17
N ILE A 8 0.83 -12.06 2.85
CA ILE A 8 1.17 -10.74 2.34
C ILE A 8 2.69 -10.63 2.09
N GLU A 9 3.54 -10.98 3.06
CA GLU A 9 5.01 -10.98 2.92
C GLU A 9 5.51 -11.92 1.80
N ILE A 10 4.90 -13.10 1.63
CA ILE A 10 5.27 -14.05 0.58
C ILE A 10 4.87 -13.53 -0.82
N LYS A 11 3.72 -12.87 -0.96
CA LYS A 11 3.36 -12.20 -2.23
C LYS A 11 4.30 -11.04 -2.54
N TYR A 12 4.72 -10.27 -1.54
CA TYR A 12 5.68 -9.18 -1.72
C TYR A 12 7.06 -9.64 -2.15
N PHE A 13 7.55 -10.74 -1.57
CA PHE A 13 8.81 -11.33 -1.99
C PHE A 13 8.77 -11.81 -3.44
N PHE A 14 7.66 -12.46 -3.86
CA PHE A 14 7.55 -12.98 -5.22
C PHE A 14 7.37 -11.87 -6.28
N VAL A 15 6.65 -10.80 -5.94
CA VAL A 15 6.50 -9.62 -6.80
C VAL A 15 7.84 -8.88 -6.92
N ALA A 16 8.55 -8.64 -5.82
CA ALA A 16 9.84 -7.92 -5.84
C ALA A 16 10.93 -8.61 -6.68
N LEU A 17 10.86 -9.94 -6.84
CA LEU A 17 11.80 -10.70 -7.65
C LEU A 17 11.51 -10.66 -9.17
N ASN A 18 10.31 -10.23 -9.60
CA ASN A 18 9.86 -10.31 -10.99
C ASN A 18 9.41 -8.97 -11.61
N VAL A 19 9.62 -7.84 -10.95
CA VAL A 19 9.32 -6.52 -11.56
C VAL A 19 10.36 -6.19 -12.63
N ILE A 20 9.89 -5.87 -13.83
CA ILE A 20 10.71 -5.42 -14.95
C ILE A 20 11.34 -4.07 -14.59
N GLN A 21 12.63 -3.89 -14.81
CA GLN A 21 13.31 -2.62 -14.52
C GLN A 21 12.63 -1.46 -15.28
N GLY A 22 12.19 -0.44 -14.55
CA GLY A 22 11.49 0.72 -15.09
C GLY A 22 9.95 0.64 -15.06
N THR A 23 9.36 -0.45 -14.55
CA THR A 23 7.91 -0.52 -14.27
C THR A 23 7.62 -0.44 -12.76
N TYR A 24 6.44 0.05 -12.42
CA TYR A 24 5.92 0.06 -11.06
C TYR A 24 4.76 -0.92 -10.92
N VAL A 25 4.61 -1.47 -9.73
CA VAL A 25 3.55 -2.40 -9.37
C VAL A 25 2.75 -1.85 -8.20
N SER A 26 1.47 -2.20 -8.12
CA SER A 26 0.63 -1.83 -6.97
C SER A 26 0.88 -2.78 -5.81
N MET A 27 1.37 -2.26 -4.69
CA MET A 27 1.73 -3.06 -3.52
C MET A 27 1.21 -2.42 -2.22
N GLY A 28 0.62 -3.24 -1.34
CA GLY A 28 0.05 -2.80 -0.07
C GLY A 28 1.11 -2.54 1.00
N VAL A 29 1.78 -1.41 0.94
CA VAL A 29 2.84 -1.05 1.90
C VAL A 29 2.31 -0.18 3.03
N TYR A 30 3.07 -0.09 4.11
CA TYR A 30 2.76 0.87 5.17
C TYR A 30 2.96 2.28 4.63
N SER A 31 1.91 3.09 4.72
CA SER A 31 2.01 4.51 4.40
C SER A 31 3.02 5.18 5.35
N ASP A 32 3.95 5.91 4.75
CA ASP A 32 4.90 6.84 5.38
C ASP A 32 4.36 8.29 5.40
N GLY A 33 3.11 8.51 4.98
CA GLY A 33 2.52 9.83 4.76
C GLY A 33 2.45 10.22 3.28
N SER A 34 2.96 9.36 2.38
CA SER A 34 2.90 9.58 0.94
C SER A 34 1.48 9.79 0.44
N TYR A 35 1.33 10.73 -0.49
CA TYR A 35 0.06 11.07 -1.13
C TYR A 35 -1.07 11.53 -0.18
N GLY A 36 -0.74 11.95 1.05
CA GLY A 36 -1.73 12.42 2.04
C GLY A 36 -2.39 11.29 2.84
N ILE A 37 -1.91 10.06 2.70
CA ILE A 37 -2.45 8.89 3.42
C ILE A 37 -1.83 8.80 4.81
N GLN A 38 -2.65 8.60 5.85
CA GLN A 38 -2.18 8.54 7.23
C GLN A 38 -1.08 7.48 7.44
N GLN A 39 -0.02 7.87 8.17
CA GLN A 39 1.07 6.96 8.54
C GLN A 39 0.57 5.71 9.27
N GLY A 40 1.13 4.56 8.92
CA GLY A 40 0.77 3.27 9.55
C GLY A 40 -0.59 2.70 9.11
N LEU A 41 -1.18 3.23 8.04
CA LEU A 41 -2.23 2.57 7.27
C LEU A 41 -1.58 1.67 6.21
N ILE A 42 -2.05 0.44 6.07
CA ILE A 42 -1.65 -0.42 4.95
C ILE A 42 -2.46 0.02 3.74
N TYR A 43 -1.78 0.52 2.71
CA TYR A 43 -2.43 1.07 1.53
C TYR A 43 -1.69 0.66 0.26
N SER A 44 -2.43 0.48 -0.84
CA SER A 44 -1.86 0.06 -2.11
C SER A 44 -1.21 1.25 -2.81
N PHE A 45 0.12 1.28 -2.82
CA PHE A 45 0.90 2.31 -3.50
C PHE A 45 1.59 1.76 -4.74
N PRO A 46 1.84 2.60 -5.77
CA PRO A 46 2.77 2.26 -6.83
C PRO A 46 4.18 2.21 -6.24
N VAL A 47 4.79 1.02 -6.26
CA VAL A 47 6.17 0.80 -5.83
C VAL A 47 7.02 0.35 -6.99
N THR A 48 8.27 0.79 -7.00
CA THR A 48 9.33 0.19 -7.83
C THR A 48 10.10 -0.80 -6.98
N CYS A 49 10.43 -1.95 -7.57
CA CYS A 49 11.27 -2.95 -6.93
C CYS A 49 12.61 -3.03 -7.66
N GLU A 50 13.69 -2.75 -6.96
CA GLU A 50 15.05 -2.87 -7.49
C GLU A 50 15.91 -3.67 -6.51
N LYS A 51 16.50 -4.76 -7.00
CA LYS A 51 17.45 -5.59 -6.23
C LYS A 51 16.90 -6.12 -4.89
N GLY A 52 15.60 -6.39 -4.83
CA GLY A 52 14.92 -6.89 -3.62
C GLY A 52 14.51 -5.80 -2.63
N GLU A 53 14.81 -4.53 -2.92
CA GLU A 53 14.27 -3.39 -2.19
C GLU A 53 13.06 -2.82 -2.94
N TRP A 54 12.03 -2.41 -2.21
CA TRP A 54 10.88 -1.70 -2.75
C TRP A 54 10.92 -0.23 -2.32
N LYS A 55 10.49 0.66 -3.22
CA LYS A 55 10.38 2.09 -2.94
C LYS A 55 9.05 2.60 -3.47
N ILE A 56 8.34 3.40 -2.67
CA ILE A 56 7.12 4.08 -3.12
C ILE A 56 7.53 5.11 -4.16
N VAL A 57 6.93 5.03 -5.35
CA VAL A 57 7.15 6.01 -6.41
C VAL A 57 6.50 7.31 -5.95
N GLN A 58 7.30 8.37 -5.82
CA GLN A 58 6.86 9.72 -5.50
C GLN A 58 6.70 10.57 -6.76
N GLY A 59 5.86 11.59 -6.70
CA GLY A 59 5.74 12.57 -7.78
C GLY A 59 4.91 12.12 -8.98
N LEU A 60 4.08 11.09 -8.83
CA LEU A 60 3.06 10.78 -9.83
C LEU A 60 1.98 11.86 -9.78
N ASN A 61 1.65 12.42 -10.95
CA ASN A 61 0.59 13.39 -11.04
C ASN A 61 -0.75 12.65 -10.96
N ILE A 62 -1.43 12.80 -9.83
CA ILE A 62 -2.72 12.19 -9.57
C ILE A 62 -3.79 13.21 -9.97
N ASP A 63 -4.56 12.88 -10.98
CA ASP A 63 -5.72 13.67 -11.40
C ASP A 63 -6.76 13.78 -10.28
N GLU A 64 -7.55 14.86 -10.22
CA GLU A 64 -8.51 15.12 -9.14
C GLU A 64 -9.53 13.99 -8.99
N PHE A 65 -9.97 13.41 -10.10
CA PHE A 65 -10.85 12.24 -10.09
C PHE A 65 -10.22 11.02 -9.42
N SER A 66 -8.93 10.79 -9.68
CA SER A 66 -8.19 9.70 -9.07
C SER A 66 -7.94 9.97 -7.59
N ARG A 67 -7.64 11.23 -7.22
CA ARG A 67 -7.47 11.64 -5.83
C ARG A 67 -8.73 11.41 -5.00
N GLY A 68 -9.90 11.81 -5.51
CA GLY A 68 -11.17 11.57 -4.80
C GLY A 68 -11.44 10.08 -4.52
N LYS A 69 -11.08 9.20 -5.46
CA LYS A 69 -11.17 7.75 -5.23
C LYS A 69 -10.14 7.24 -4.22
N LEU A 70 -8.91 7.75 -4.28
CA LEU A 70 -7.87 7.36 -3.34
C LEU A 70 -8.23 7.75 -1.91
N ASP A 71 -8.75 8.97 -1.72
CA ASP A 71 -9.20 9.49 -0.43
C ASP A 71 -10.39 8.68 0.11
N ALA A 72 -11.37 8.34 -0.75
CA ALA A 72 -12.49 7.49 -0.37
C ALA A 72 -12.02 6.10 0.10
N THR A 73 -11.15 5.43 -0.66
CA THR A 73 -10.59 4.13 -0.26
C THR A 73 -9.73 4.23 0.99
N ALA A 74 -9.00 5.34 1.18
CA ALA A 74 -8.21 5.56 2.38
C ALA A 74 -9.11 5.66 3.62
N GLN A 75 -10.23 6.37 3.48
CA GLN A 75 -11.22 6.51 4.55
C GLN A 75 -11.90 5.17 4.88
N GLU A 76 -12.30 4.39 3.86
CA GLU A 76 -12.84 3.04 4.05
C GLU A 76 -11.86 2.15 4.84
N LEU A 77 -10.57 2.18 4.50
CA LEU A 77 -9.54 1.40 5.22
C LEU A 77 -9.32 1.86 6.66
N ILE A 78 -9.47 3.16 6.94
CA ILE A 78 -9.40 3.69 8.31
C ILE A 78 -10.58 3.18 9.13
N GLU A 79 -11.79 3.19 8.55
CA GLU A 79 -13.00 2.68 9.18
C GLU A 79 -12.90 1.16 9.42
N GLU A 80 -12.43 0.40 8.44
CA GLU A 80 -12.17 -1.04 8.59
C GLU A 80 -11.14 -1.32 9.69
N LYS A 81 -10.05 -0.53 9.74
CA LYS A 81 -9.04 -0.64 10.81
C LYS A 81 -9.66 -0.37 12.18
N ALA A 82 -10.51 0.65 12.31
CA ALA A 82 -11.18 0.99 13.55
C ALA A 82 -12.17 -0.10 13.99
N LEU A 83 -12.97 -0.62 13.05
CA LEU A 83 -13.87 -1.76 13.26
C LEU A 83 -13.11 -3.01 13.70
N ALA A 84 -12.07 -3.40 12.98
CA ALA A 84 -11.24 -4.54 13.32
C ALA A 84 -10.59 -4.37 14.71
N HIS A 85 -10.18 -3.14 15.06
CA HIS A 85 -9.65 -2.84 16.38
C HIS A 85 -10.72 -2.96 17.48
N SER A 86 -11.97 -2.56 17.20
CA SER A 86 -13.08 -2.71 18.15
C SER A 86 -13.41 -4.17 18.46
N CYS A 87 -13.24 -5.09 17.50
CA CYS A 87 -13.46 -6.52 17.67
C CYS A 87 -12.32 -7.24 18.43
N LEU A 88 -11.21 -6.57 18.68
CA LEU A 88 -10.04 -7.12 19.37
C LEU A 88 -10.03 -6.81 20.88
N ASN A 89 -11.04 -6.11 21.39
CA ASN A 89 -11.22 -5.80 22.82
C ASN A 89 -12.39 -6.56 23.42
#